data_AF-A0A136NDY9-F1
#
_entry.id   AF-A0A136NDY9-F1
#
_cell.length_a   1.000
_cell.length_b   1.000
_cell.length_c   1.000
_cell.angle_alpha   90.00
_cell.angle_beta   90.00
_cell.angle_gamma   90.00
#
_symmetry.space_group_name_H-M   'P 1'
#
loop_
_entity.id
_entity.type
_entity.pdbx_description
1 polymer ?
#
loop_
_entity_poly.entity_id
_entity_poly.type
_entity_poly.pdbx_seq_one_letter_code
_entity_poly.pdbx_strand_id
1 'polypeptide(L)'
;MIQFEKFILKNGLRCIVHTDNSTPMVAVNILYDVGAKDENPNQTGFAHLFEHLMFGGSLHIPDYDEPLQIAGGENNAYTTNDITNYYIQIPSKNVETAFWLESDRMLSLAFNEKSLEVQRKVVCEEFKEHYINKPYGDAWMYLRSLCYKQHPYQWMTIGKELSHIENAQLEDVKKFFFKHYRPVNAILSIAGNISVDEVKSLAEKWFGDIESGEKYIRHIQEEPKQTESRRLVVEKDVPVSVIFKAFHIANRTNEKYYVADIITEIMSGGKSSRLYQELVKDNPLFSQIDCYHTGSVENGLLVVEGKLLPNTTPENAEAAIDIELDKIKKHFVLDSET
;
A
#
# COMPACT_ATOMS: atom_id res chain seq x y z
N MET A 1 -24.51 2.70 5.95
CA MET A 1 -23.50 1.96 6.73
C MET A 1 -23.55 0.50 6.29
N ILE A 2 -22.42 -0.09 5.91
CA ILE A 2 -22.35 -1.49 5.44
C ILE A 2 -22.55 -2.42 6.64
N GLN A 3 -23.45 -3.39 6.54
CA GLN A 3 -23.69 -4.41 7.57
C GLN A 3 -22.77 -5.61 7.34
N PHE A 4 -22.04 -6.06 8.35
CA PHE A 4 -21.15 -7.22 8.23
C PHE A 4 -21.17 -8.07 9.50
N GLU A 5 -20.89 -9.35 9.36
CA GLU A 5 -20.68 -10.29 10.45
C GLU A 5 -19.20 -10.63 10.63
N LYS A 6 -18.82 -11.03 11.85
CA LYS A 6 -17.45 -11.39 12.20
C LYS A 6 -17.42 -12.72 12.94
N PHE A 7 -16.44 -13.55 12.64
CA PHE A 7 -16.10 -14.74 13.42
C PHE A 7 -14.61 -15.03 13.33
N ILE A 8 -14.11 -15.94 14.17
CA ILE A 8 -12.69 -16.31 14.21
C ILE A 8 -12.62 -17.84 14.22
N LEU A 9 -11.79 -18.42 13.35
CA LEU A 9 -11.51 -19.85 13.35
C LEU A 9 -10.62 -20.24 14.54
N LYS A 10 -10.54 -21.53 14.86
CA LYS A 10 -9.71 -22.02 15.99
C LYS A 10 -8.22 -21.71 15.82
N ASN A 11 -7.73 -21.63 14.59
CA ASN A 11 -6.35 -21.28 14.26
C ASN A 11 -6.10 -19.76 14.24
N GLY A 12 -7.07 -18.94 14.65
CA GLY A 12 -6.91 -17.49 14.75
C GLY A 12 -7.22 -16.70 13.47
N LEU A 13 -7.55 -17.35 12.34
CA LEU A 13 -7.99 -16.64 11.14
C LEU A 13 -9.26 -15.85 11.45
N ARG A 14 -9.19 -14.54 11.26
CA ARG A 14 -10.34 -13.63 11.45
C ARG A 14 -11.12 -13.55 10.15
N CYS A 15 -12.43 -13.72 10.23
CA CYS A 15 -13.32 -13.65 9.08
C CYS A 15 -14.28 -12.46 9.21
N ILE A 16 -14.47 -11.73 8.12
CA ILE A 16 -15.44 -10.64 8.01
C ILE A 16 -16.30 -10.91 6.78
N VAL A 17 -17.63 -10.89 6.94
CA VAL A 17 -18.56 -11.26 5.86
C VAL A 17 -19.61 -10.18 5.66
N HIS A 18 -19.75 -9.71 4.44
CA HIS A 18 -20.86 -8.86 4.00
C HIS A 18 -21.68 -9.60 2.92
N THR A 19 -22.90 -10.00 3.27
CA THR A 19 -23.80 -10.64 2.30
C THR A 19 -24.54 -9.57 1.49
N ASP A 20 -24.43 -9.66 0.16
CA ASP A 20 -25.15 -8.84 -0.81
C ASP A 20 -25.72 -9.73 -1.92
N ASN A 21 -27.04 -9.95 -1.88
CA ASN A 21 -27.76 -10.79 -2.85
C ASN A 21 -28.11 -10.07 -4.17
N SER A 22 -27.72 -8.79 -4.32
CA SER A 22 -28.03 -8.01 -5.53
C SER A 22 -27.11 -8.32 -6.72
N THR A 23 -26.02 -9.03 -6.49
CA THR A 23 -25.00 -9.40 -7.49
C THR A 23 -24.88 -10.92 -7.61
N PRO A 24 -24.46 -11.49 -8.75
CA PRO A 24 -24.10 -12.90 -8.84
C PRO A 24 -22.65 -13.19 -8.37
N MET A 25 -21.88 -12.15 -7.99
CA MET A 25 -20.44 -12.24 -7.71
C MET A 25 -20.13 -12.27 -6.22
N VAL A 26 -18.92 -12.73 -5.90
CA VAL A 26 -18.30 -12.65 -4.57
C VAL A 26 -16.88 -12.10 -4.73
N ALA A 27 -16.52 -11.15 -3.87
CA ALA A 27 -15.16 -10.70 -3.65
C ALA A 27 -14.59 -11.40 -2.41
N VAL A 28 -13.45 -12.07 -2.57
CA VAL A 28 -12.72 -12.75 -1.50
C VAL A 28 -11.38 -12.06 -1.36
N ASN A 29 -11.04 -11.59 -0.16
CA ASN A 29 -9.78 -10.90 0.13
C ASN A 29 -9.08 -11.62 1.29
N ILE A 30 -7.78 -11.85 1.17
CA ILE A 30 -6.91 -12.23 2.28
C ILE A 30 -5.95 -11.08 2.55
N LEU A 31 -6.18 -10.38 3.66
CA LEU A 31 -5.32 -9.31 4.13
C LEU A 31 -4.33 -9.88 5.15
N TYR A 32 -3.05 -9.85 4.82
CA TYR A 32 -1.99 -10.18 5.77
C TYR A 32 -1.53 -8.91 6.49
N ASP A 33 -1.38 -9.02 7.80
CA ASP A 33 -0.87 -7.95 8.66
C ASP A 33 0.66 -7.91 8.57
N VAL A 34 1.16 -7.61 7.37
CA VAL A 34 2.57 -7.42 7.02
C VAL A 34 2.66 -6.44 5.87
N GLY A 35 3.62 -5.52 5.92
CA GLY A 35 3.97 -4.67 4.79
C GLY A 35 5.44 -4.29 4.81
N ALA A 36 5.86 -3.35 3.96
CA ALA A 36 7.27 -2.98 3.89
C ALA A 36 7.83 -2.40 5.21
N LYS A 37 6.98 -1.91 6.13
CA LYS A 37 7.43 -1.43 7.45
C LYS A 37 7.93 -2.55 8.38
N ASP A 38 7.57 -3.80 8.09
CA ASP A 38 7.86 -4.97 8.92
C ASP A 38 9.17 -5.68 8.50
N GLU A 39 9.87 -5.11 7.52
CA GLU A 39 11.08 -5.67 6.92
C GLU A 39 12.34 -5.42 7.76
N ASN A 40 13.37 -6.23 7.51
CA ASN A 40 14.71 -5.95 8.00
C ASN A 40 15.27 -4.74 7.22
N PRO A 41 15.79 -3.68 7.89
CA PRO A 41 16.37 -2.53 7.20
C PRO A 41 17.53 -2.85 6.24
N ASN A 42 18.19 -4.01 6.44
CA ASN A 42 19.26 -4.51 5.57
C ASN A 42 18.75 -5.47 4.47
N GLN A 43 17.45 -5.77 4.44
CA GLN A 43 16.79 -6.67 3.48
C GLN A 43 15.36 -6.19 3.22
N THR A 44 15.24 -5.08 2.49
CA THR A 44 13.95 -4.44 2.16
C THR A 44 13.41 -4.90 0.80
N GLY A 45 12.12 -4.72 0.55
CA GLY A 45 11.45 -5.13 -0.70
C GLY A 45 10.96 -6.59 -0.66
N PHE A 46 11.04 -7.23 0.50
CA PHE A 46 10.59 -8.60 0.72
C PHE A 46 9.07 -8.71 0.71
N ALA A 47 8.35 -7.77 1.32
CA ALA A 47 6.89 -7.77 1.30
C ALA A 47 6.37 -7.72 -0.15
N HIS A 48 6.99 -6.88 -0.99
CA HIS A 48 6.68 -6.81 -2.41
C HIS A 48 7.11 -8.08 -3.18
N LEU A 49 8.33 -8.59 -2.94
CA LEU A 49 8.78 -9.85 -3.54
C LEU A 49 7.82 -11.01 -3.22
N PHE A 50 7.24 -11.03 -2.03
CA PHE A 50 6.24 -12.02 -1.62
C PHE A 50 4.91 -11.88 -2.34
N GLU A 51 4.51 -10.66 -2.70
CA GLU A 51 3.39 -10.45 -3.61
C GLU A 51 3.57 -11.28 -4.88
N HIS A 52 4.73 -11.16 -5.54
CA HIS A 52 5.06 -11.91 -6.76
C HIS A 52 5.19 -13.42 -6.54
N LEU A 53 5.88 -13.84 -5.48
CA LEU A 53 6.11 -15.26 -5.21
C LEU A 53 4.79 -16.02 -4.96
N MET A 54 3.77 -15.35 -4.43
CA MET A 54 2.46 -15.94 -4.13
C MET A 54 1.60 -16.24 -5.38
N PHE A 55 2.06 -15.86 -6.57
CA PHE A 55 1.48 -16.28 -7.87
C PHE A 55 2.29 -17.41 -8.53
N GLY A 56 3.48 -17.73 -8.03
CA GLY A 56 4.38 -18.72 -8.62
C GLY A 56 4.03 -20.19 -8.33
N GLY A 57 2.84 -20.44 -7.80
CA GLY A 57 2.36 -21.76 -7.38
C GLY A 57 2.58 -22.08 -5.89
N SER A 58 1.74 -22.97 -5.38
CA SER A 58 1.73 -23.46 -4.00
C SER A 58 1.91 -24.97 -3.93
N LEU A 59 1.88 -25.52 -2.72
CA LEU A 59 2.24 -26.93 -2.47
C LEU A 59 1.45 -27.92 -3.34
N HIS A 60 0.16 -27.69 -3.56
CA HIS A 60 -0.71 -28.57 -4.33
C HIS A 60 -1.16 -27.96 -5.66
N ILE A 61 -0.83 -26.70 -5.93
CA ILE A 61 -1.34 -25.92 -7.07
C ILE A 61 -0.16 -25.32 -7.84
N PRO A 62 0.34 -26.00 -8.88
CA PRO A 62 1.48 -25.51 -9.66
C PRO A 62 1.19 -24.22 -10.43
N ASP A 63 -0.05 -24.08 -10.92
CA ASP A 63 -0.53 -22.90 -11.63
C ASP A 63 -1.75 -22.36 -10.88
N TYR A 64 -1.61 -21.16 -10.33
CA TYR A 64 -2.65 -20.50 -9.55
C TYR A 64 -3.78 -19.97 -10.45
N ASP A 65 -3.45 -19.49 -11.65
CA ASP A 65 -4.35 -18.72 -12.51
C ASP A 65 -5.26 -19.62 -13.34
N GLU A 66 -4.76 -20.74 -13.87
CA GLU A 66 -5.54 -21.65 -14.70
C GLU A 66 -6.86 -22.12 -14.05
N PRO A 67 -6.88 -22.70 -12.83
CA PRO A 67 -8.13 -23.12 -12.20
C PRO A 67 -9.08 -21.95 -11.90
N LEU A 68 -8.54 -20.78 -11.56
CA LEU A 68 -9.35 -19.61 -11.29
C LEU A 68 -10.05 -19.08 -12.55
N GLN A 69 -9.32 -19.02 -13.66
CA GLN A 69 -9.86 -18.57 -14.95
C GLN A 69 -10.94 -19.53 -15.46
N ILE A 70 -10.75 -20.84 -15.30
CA ILE A 70 -11.78 -21.85 -15.61
C ILE A 70 -13.03 -21.63 -14.77
N ALA A 71 -12.88 -21.22 -13.51
CA ALA A 71 -13.99 -20.87 -12.62
C ALA A 71 -14.62 -19.50 -12.94
N GLY A 72 -14.12 -18.78 -13.95
CA GLY A 72 -14.60 -17.46 -14.36
C GLY A 72 -14.23 -16.35 -13.39
N GLY A 73 -13.20 -16.56 -12.56
CA GLY A 73 -12.69 -15.56 -11.64
C GLY A 73 -11.51 -14.77 -12.20
N GLU A 74 -11.27 -13.62 -11.58
CA GLU A 74 -10.08 -12.80 -11.76
C GLU A 74 -9.44 -12.53 -10.41
N ASN A 75 -8.13 -12.31 -10.40
CA ASN A 75 -7.40 -12.02 -9.18
C ASN A 75 -6.31 -10.98 -9.39
N ASN A 76 -5.90 -10.37 -8.29
CA ASN A 76 -4.72 -9.54 -8.24
C ASN A 76 -4.26 -9.40 -6.77
N ALA A 77 -3.18 -8.66 -6.57
CA ALA A 77 -2.67 -8.33 -5.25
C ALA A 77 -2.16 -6.90 -5.20
N TYR A 78 -1.90 -6.43 -3.99
CA TYR A 78 -1.10 -5.23 -3.78
C TYR A 78 -0.44 -5.25 -2.41
N THR A 79 0.73 -4.64 -2.33
CA THR A 79 1.48 -4.44 -1.10
C THR A 79 1.64 -2.95 -0.82
N THR A 80 1.55 -2.59 0.45
CA THR A 80 1.80 -1.24 0.95
C THR A 80 2.89 -1.29 2.02
N ASN A 81 3.21 -0.15 2.62
CA ASN A 81 4.04 -0.17 3.83
C ASN A 81 3.36 -0.86 5.02
N ASP A 82 2.02 -1.02 5.00
CA ASP A 82 1.26 -1.46 6.17
C ASP A 82 0.69 -2.88 6.04
N ILE A 83 0.25 -3.26 4.84
CA ILE A 83 -0.45 -4.51 4.56
C ILE A 83 -0.06 -5.07 3.19
N THR A 84 -0.23 -6.38 3.03
CA THR A 84 -0.30 -7.08 1.75
C THR A 84 -1.68 -7.69 1.61
N ASN A 85 -2.38 -7.36 0.52
CA ASN A 85 -3.71 -7.88 0.22
C ASN A 85 -3.66 -8.71 -1.05
N TYR A 86 -4.30 -9.86 -1.02
CA TYR A 86 -4.62 -10.61 -2.22
C TYR A 86 -6.12 -10.74 -2.35
N TYR A 87 -6.62 -10.61 -3.57
CA TYR A 87 -8.06 -10.60 -3.78
C TYR A 87 -8.47 -11.31 -5.06
N ILE A 88 -9.64 -11.92 -4.98
CA ILE A 88 -10.31 -12.64 -6.05
C ILE A 88 -11.72 -12.07 -6.20
N GLN A 89 -12.14 -11.85 -7.44
CA GLN A 89 -13.54 -11.66 -7.79
C GLN A 89 -14.01 -12.85 -8.63
N ILE A 90 -15.09 -13.51 -8.20
CA ILE A 90 -15.53 -14.79 -8.78
C ILE A 90 -17.05 -14.93 -8.75
N PRO A 91 -17.69 -15.66 -9.69
CA PRO A 91 -19.10 -16.01 -9.58
C PRO A 91 -19.37 -16.79 -8.29
N SER A 92 -20.43 -16.41 -7.57
CA SER A 92 -20.86 -17.04 -6.29
C SER A 92 -20.90 -18.57 -6.35
N LYS A 93 -21.41 -19.14 -7.46
CA LYS A 93 -21.50 -20.59 -7.68
C LYS A 93 -20.16 -21.32 -7.65
N ASN A 94 -19.06 -20.62 -7.93
CA ASN A 94 -17.72 -21.17 -8.02
C ASN A 94 -16.81 -20.67 -6.88
N VAL A 95 -17.37 -19.99 -5.87
CA VAL A 95 -16.61 -19.33 -4.80
C VAL A 95 -15.68 -20.27 -4.03
N GLU A 96 -16.04 -21.55 -3.93
CA GLU A 96 -15.18 -22.55 -3.28
C GLU A 96 -13.79 -22.65 -3.92
N THR A 97 -13.66 -22.43 -5.23
CA THR A 97 -12.35 -22.37 -5.91
C THR A 97 -11.45 -21.29 -5.31
N ALA A 98 -12.00 -20.13 -4.94
CA ALA A 98 -11.23 -19.07 -4.28
C ALA A 98 -10.74 -19.52 -2.89
N PHE A 99 -11.59 -20.18 -2.10
CA PHE A 99 -11.19 -20.68 -0.77
C PHE A 99 -10.09 -21.74 -0.88
N TRP A 100 -10.21 -22.67 -1.83
CA TRP A 100 -9.18 -23.66 -2.09
C TRP A 100 -7.84 -23.01 -2.46
N LEU A 101 -7.83 -22.12 -3.46
CA LEU A 101 -6.62 -21.45 -3.95
C LEU A 101 -5.92 -20.63 -2.86
N GLU A 102 -6.68 -19.80 -2.14
CA GLU A 102 -6.15 -18.95 -1.08
C GLU A 102 -5.62 -19.76 0.11
N SER A 103 -6.31 -20.86 0.47
CA SER A 103 -5.88 -21.72 1.55
C SER A 103 -4.56 -22.44 1.24
N ASP A 104 -4.36 -22.90 0.00
CA ASP A 104 -3.17 -23.65 -0.37
C ASP A 104 -1.91 -22.76 -0.35
N ARG A 105 -2.02 -21.52 -0.85
CA ARG A 105 -0.89 -20.58 -0.78
C ARG A 105 -0.66 -20.01 0.61
N MET A 106 -1.67 -19.97 1.49
CA MET A 106 -1.48 -19.68 2.92
C MET A 106 -0.80 -20.85 3.65
N LEU A 107 -1.11 -22.09 3.26
CA LEU A 107 -0.51 -23.29 3.82
C LEU A 107 1.00 -23.32 3.56
N SER A 108 1.39 -23.29 2.27
CA SER A 108 2.79 -23.20 1.85
C SER A 108 2.93 -22.93 0.36
N LEU A 109 3.94 -22.15 -0.01
CA LEU A 109 4.38 -22.03 -1.40
C LEU A 109 5.26 -23.20 -1.85
N ALA A 110 5.35 -23.40 -3.17
CA ALA A 110 6.26 -24.36 -3.79
C ALA A 110 7.71 -23.82 -3.86
N PHE A 111 8.30 -23.54 -2.69
CA PHE A 111 9.62 -22.90 -2.58
C PHE A 111 10.71 -23.66 -3.33
N ASN A 112 11.31 -23.02 -4.34
CA ASN A 112 12.48 -23.53 -5.04
C ASN A 112 13.34 -22.39 -5.59
N GLU A 113 14.64 -22.66 -5.74
CA GLU A 113 15.63 -21.66 -6.18
C GLU A 113 15.32 -21.08 -7.56
N LYS A 114 14.82 -21.91 -8.48
CA LYS A 114 14.49 -21.46 -9.83
C LYS A 114 13.36 -20.44 -9.83
N SER A 115 12.29 -20.69 -9.07
CA SER A 115 11.17 -19.75 -8.92
C SER A 115 11.63 -18.43 -8.30
N LEU A 116 12.46 -18.50 -7.25
CA LEU A 116 13.04 -17.31 -6.64
C LEU A 116 13.91 -16.52 -7.61
N GLU A 117 14.78 -17.18 -8.38
CA GLU A 117 15.64 -16.51 -9.37
C GLU A 117 14.81 -15.78 -10.43
N VAL A 118 13.74 -16.41 -10.91
CA VAL A 118 12.82 -15.80 -11.88
C VAL A 118 12.16 -14.56 -11.28
N GLN A 119 11.55 -14.67 -10.10
CA GLN A 119 10.83 -13.55 -9.49
C GLN A 119 11.76 -12.42 -9.06
N ARG A 120 12.97 -12.72 -8.59
CA ARG A 120 13.99 -11.70 -8.33
C ARG A 120 14.33 -10.89 -9.57
N LYS A 121 14.50 -11.54 -10.73
CA LYS A 121 14.76 -10.82 -11.99
C LYS A 121 13.59 -9.91 -12.37
N VAL A 122 12.36 -10.40 -12.26
CA VAL A 122 11.16 -9.61 -12.57
C VAL A 122 11.08 -8.36 -11.69
N VAL A 123 11.19 -8.53 -10.36
CA VAL A 123 11.12 -7.40 -9.41
C VAL A 123 12.30 -6.44 -9.59
N CYS A 124 13.49 -6.94 -9.92
CA CYS A 124 14.63 -6.07 -10.22
C CYS A 124 14.43 -5.23 -11.49
N GLU A 125 13.83 -5.80 -12.54
CA GLU A 125 13.51 -5.03 -13.75
C GLU A 125 12.38 -4.03 -13.49
N GLU A 126 11.37 -4.39 -12.72
CA GLU A 126 10.33 -3.46 -12.27
C GLU A 126 10.91 -2.28 -11.47
N PHE A 127 11.82 -2.56 -10.53
CA PHE A 127 12.52 -1.51 -9.78
C PHE A 127 13.24 -0.56 -10.74
N LYS A 128 13.97 -1.09 -11.72
CA LYS A 128 14.69 -0.27 -12.70
C LYS A 128 13.73 0.54 -13.55
N GLU A 129 12.68 -0.08 -14.08
CA GLU A 129 11.69 0.57 -14.93
C GLU A 129 10.99 1.72 -14.22
N HIS A 130 10.50 1.49 -12.99
CA HIS A 130 9.65 2.45 -12.30
C HIS A 130 10.41 3.51 -11.52
N TYR A 131 11.63 3.23 -11.05
CA TYR A 131 12.35 4.11 -10.13
C TYR A 131 13.66 4.67 -10.69
N ILE A 132 14.43 3.86 -11.43
CA ILE A 132 15.75 4.26 -11.92
C ILE A 132 15.66 4.93 -13.29
N ASN A 133 14.91 4.33 -14.21
CA ASN A 133 14.86 4.73 -15.62
C ASN A 133 13.68 5.67 -15.94
N LYS A 134 12.82 5.95 -14.96
CA LYS A 134 11.66 6.82 -15.12
C LYS A 134 11.94 8.20 -14.53
N PRO A 135 11.69 9.30 -15.27
CA PRO A 135 11.72 10.64 -14.70
C PRO A 135 10.86 10.73 -13.43
N TYR A 136 11.44 11.29 -12.37
CA TYR A 136 10.83 11.43 -11.03
C TYR A 136 10.53 10.11 -10.30
N GLY A 137 10.92 8.95 -10.84
CA GLY A 137 10.62 7.63 -10.26
C GLY A 137 11.11 7.48 -8.82
N ASP A 138 12.28 8.03 -8.51
CA ASP A 138 12.88 7.99 -7.17
C ASP A 138 12.65 9.26 -6.33
N ALA A 139 11.84 10.21 -6.80
CA ALA A 139 11.52 11.43 -6.07
C ALA A 139 10.96 11.13 -4.67
N TRP A 140 10.10 10.10 -4.58
CA TRP A 140 9.53 9.64 -3.31
C TRP A 140 10.53 8.94 -2.39
N MET A 141 11.57 8.31 -2.94
CA MET A 141 12.66 7.73 -2.14
C MET A 141 13.46 8.84 -1.44
N TYR A 142 13.72 9.94 -2.16
CA TYR A 142 14.31 11.14 -1.58
C TYR A 142 13.40 11.79 -0.53
N LEU A 143 12.11 11.96 -0.83
CA LEU A 143 11.16 12.59 0.09
C LEU A 143 11.04 11.80 1.39
N ARG A 144 10.83 10.47 1.32
CA ARG A 144 10.68 9.63 2.51
C ARG A 144 11.92 9.57 3.37
N SER A 145 13.11 9.46 2.77
CA SER A 145 14.38 9.51 3.52
C SER A 145 14.66 10.88 4.13
N LEU A 146 14.08 11.95 3.58
CA LEU A 146 14.14 13.29 4.16
C LEU A 146 13.20 13.42 5.37
N CYS A 147 11.97 12.90 5.26
CA CYS A 147 10.95 12.96 6.31
C CYS A 147 11.25 12.02 7.48
N TYR A 148 11.61 10.76 7.21
CA TYR A 148 11.81 9.73 8.23
C TYR A 148 13.29 9.40 8.41
N LYS A 149 13.78 9.43 9.65
CA LYS A 149 15.18 9.14 10.01
C LYS A 149 15.33 7.82 10.76
N GLN A 150 14.30 7.39 11.47
CA GLN A 150 14.29 6.13 12.22
C GLN A 150 13.17 5.21 11.76
N HIS A 151 12.00 5.78 11.46
CA HIS A 151 10.82 4.97 11.15
C HIS A 151 10.96 4.22 9.81
N PRO A 152 10.46 2.97 9.70
CA PRO A 152 10.52 2.16 8.47
C PRO A 152 9.86 2.78 7.22
N TYR A 153 8.96 3.74 7.39
CA TYR A 153 8.38 4.49 6.28
C TYR A 153 9.40 5.28 5.45
N GLN A 154 10.66 5.35 5.89
CA GLN A 154 11.77 5.92 5.12
C GLN A 154 12.08 5.19 3.80
N TRP A 155 11.66 3.93 3.62
CA TRP A 155 11.79 3.19 2.35
C TRP A 155 10.45 2.92 1.66
N MET A 156 10.52 2.77 0.35
CA MET A 156 9.38 2.42 -0.52
C MET A 156 9.05 0.93 -0.41
N THR A 157 7.83 0.54 -0.78
CA THR A 157 7.39 -0.85 -0.77
C THR A 157 8.28 -1.78 -1.58
N ILE A 158 8.76 -1.32 -2.73
CA ILE A 158 9.65 -2.10 -3.59
C ILE A 158 11.06 -2.29 -3.00
N GLY A 159 11.38 -1.59 -1.91
CA GLY A 159 12.67 -1.65 -1.23
C GLY A 159 13.45 -0.34 -1.26
N LYS A 160 14.44 -0.26 -0.38
CA LYS A 160 15.41 0.83 -0.25
C LYS A 160 16.53 0.73 -1.28
N GLU A 161 17.04 -0.49 -1.50
CA GLU A 161 18.16 -0.75 -2.40
C GLU A 161 17.85 -1.98 -3.27
N LEU A 162 18.17 -1.89 -4.55
CA LEU A 162 18.01 -3.00 -5.50
C LEU A 162 18.77 -4.25 -5.05
N SER A 163 19.95 -4.05 -4.46
CA SER A 163 20.82 -5.10 -3.92
C SER A 163 20.14 -5.97 -2.86
N HIS A 164 19.16 -5.44 -2.12
CA HIS A 164 18.43 -6.22 -1.12
C HIS A 164 17.59 -7.33 -1.76
N ILE A 165 17.03 -7.08 -2.96
CA ILE A 165 16.29 -8.07 -3.75
C ILE A 165 17.25 -8.95 -4.55
N GLU A 166 18.32 -8.37 -5.11
CA GLU A 166 19.36 -9.11 -5.84
C GLU A 166 20.16 -10.08 -4.97
N ASN A 167 20.06 -9.99 -3.65
CA ASN A 167 20.77 -10.90 -2.75
C ASN A 167 19.82 -11.76 -1.92
N ALA A 168 18.51 -11.68 -2.15
CA ALA A 168 17.52 -12.47 -1.41
C ALA A 168 17.77 -13.98 -1.58
N GLN A 169 17.89 -14.69 -0.45
CA GLN A 169 18.13 -16.13 -0.41
C GLN A 169 16.82 -16.88 -0.12
N LEU A 170 16.73 -18.14 -0.58
CA LEU A 170 15.54 -18.98 -0.37
C LEU A 170 15.20 -19.16 1.11
N GLU A 171 16.21 -19.22 1.97
CA GLU A 171 16.03 -19.35 3.42
C GLU A 171 15.40 -18.08 4.03
N ASP A 172 15.81 -16.89 3.58
CA ASP A 172 15.22 -15.63 4.04
C ASP A 172 13.76 -15.52 3.63
N VAL A 173 13.45 -15.96 2.41
CA VAL A 173 12.10 -16.05 1.88
C VAL A 173 11.26 -16.98 2.77
N LYS A 174 11.69 -18.23 2.99
CA LYS A 174 10.94 -19.17 3.86
C LYS A 174 10.69 -18.61 5.26
N LYS A 175 11.70 -17.99 5.87
CA LYS A 175 11.57 -17.34 7.18
C LYS A 175 10.54 -16.22 7.16
N PHE A 176 10.56 -15.36 6.15
CA PHE A 176 9.60 -14.27 6.01
C PHE A 176 8.17 -14.81 5.84
N PHE A 177 7.97 -15.81 4.98
CA PHE A 177 6.69 -16.45 4.78
C PHE A 177 6.12 -17.00 6.09
N PHE A 178 6.84 -17.89 6.76
CA PHE A 178 6.33 -18.56 7.95
C PHE A 178 6.17 -17.63 9.16
N LYS A 179 6.85 -16.48 9.17
CA LYS A 179 6.70 -15.44 10.18
C LYS A 179 5.44 -14.59 9.98
N HIS A 180 5.05 -14.31 8.73
CA HIS A 180 4.03 -13.29 8.43
C HIS A 180 2.76 -13.83 7.77
N TYR A 181 2.85 -14.91 6.99
CA TYR A 181 1.76 -15.48 6.18
C TYR A 181 1.10 -16.64 6.90
N ARG A 182 0.54 -16.34 8.08
CA ARG A 182 -0.12 -17.33 8.95
C ARG A 182 -1.54 -16.90 9.32
N PRO A 183 -2.46 -17.85 9.59
CA PRO A 183 -3.84 -17.56 9.98
C PRO A 183 -3.98 -16.50 11.07
N VAL A 184 -3.18 -16.59 12.15
CA VAL A 184 -3.21 -15.64 13.28
C VAL A 184 -2.88 -14.20 12.88
N ASN A 185 -2.20 -14.01 11.74
CA ASN A 185 -1.75 -12.74 11.21
C ASN A 185 -2.56 -12.28 9.98
N ALA A 186 -3.70 -12.92 9.70
CA ALA A 186 -4.51 -12.64 8.51
C ALA A 186 -5.96 -12.26 8.84
N ILE A 187 -6.63 -11.65 7.86
CA ILE A 187 -8.08 -11.44 7.82
C ILE A 187 -8.58 -11.95 6.47
N LEU A 188 -9.53 -12.87 6.51
CA LEU A 188 -10.33 -13.29 5.36
C LEU A 188 -11.58 -12.40 5.30
N SER A 189 -11.67 -11.52 4.31
CA SER A 189 -12.80 -10.61 4.09
C SER A 189 -13.58 -11.01 2.85
N ILE A 190 -14.88 -11.29 3.00
CA ILE A 190 -15.76 -11.72 1.92
C ILE A 190 -16.92 -10.73 1.77
N ALA A 191 -17.21 -10.32 0.55
CA ALA A 191 -18.37 -9.50 0.23
C ALA A 191 -19.06 -10.00 -1.04
N GLY A 192 -20.40 -10.14 -1.03
CA GLY A 192 -21.18 -10.51 -2.21
C GLY A 192 -22.25 -11.54 -1.93
N ASN A 193 -22.70 -12.24 -2.97
CA ASN A 193 -23.82 -13.18 -2.89
C ASN A 193 -23.39 -14.54 -2.33
N ILE A 194 -23.17 -14.55 -1.01
CA ILE A 194 -22.79 -15.70 -0.22
C ILE A 194 -23.29 -15.52 1.22
N SER A 195 -23.82 -16.59 1.80
CA SER A 195 -24.31 -16.56 3.17
C SER A 195 -23.16 -16.68 4.18
N VAL A 196 -23.36 -16.15 5.39
CA VAL A 196 -22.38 -16.28 6.48
C VAL A 196 -22.12 -17.74 6.85
N ASP A 197 -23.14 -18.59 6.82
CA ASP A 197 -23.00 -20.01 7.17
C ASP A 197 -22.22 -20.78 6.10
N GLU A 198 -22.41 -20.45 4.83
CA GLU A 198 -21.59 -20.98 3.73
C GLU A 198 -20.13 -20.55 3.87
N VAL A 199 -19.86 -19.28 4.16
CA VAL A 199 -18.50 -18.80 4.44
C VAL A 199 -17.89 -19.52 5.63
N LYS A 200 -18.61 -19.72 6.73
CA LYS A 200 -18.10 -20.48 7.89
C LYS A 200 -17.72 -21.91 7.50
N SER A 201 -18.58 -22.57 6.74
CA SER A 201 -18.33 -23.95 6.28
C SER A 201 -17.09 -24.03 5.38
N LEU A 202 -16.96 -23.13 4.41
CA LEU A 202 -15.81 -23.10 3.50
C LEU A 202 -14.52 -22.68 4.22
N ALA A 203 -14.61 -21.71 5.13
CA ALA A 203 -13.47 -21.26 5.93
C ALA A 203 -12.92 -22.38 6.82
N GLU A 204 -13.79 -23.10 7.53
CA GLU A 204 -13.38 -24.25 8.36
C GLU A 204 -12.80 -25.37 7.48
N LYS A 205 -13.45 -25.68 6.34
CA LYS A 205 -12.99 -26.74 5.42
C LYS A 205 -11.58 -26.49 4.87
N TRP A 206 -11.32 -25.27 4.41
CA TRP A 206 -10.11 -24.97 3.64
C TRP A 206 -8.99 -24.38 4.50
N PHE A 207 -9.33 -23.57 5.50
CA PHE A 207 -8.32 -22.90 6.34
C PHE A 207 -8.17 -23.53 7.73
N GLY A 208 -9.14 -24.32 8.22
CA GLY A 208 -9.20 -24.76 9.62
C GLY A 208 -7.99 -25.57 10.08
N ASP A 209 -7.44 -26.41 9.21
CA ASP A 209 -6.30 -27.28 9.51
C ASP A 209 -4.93 -26.60 9.29
N ILE A 210 -4.90 -25.36 8.78
CA ILE A 210 -3.65 -24.62 8.63
C ILE A 210 -3.15 -24.22 10.02
N GLU A 211 -1.89 -24.51 10.30
CA GLU A 211 -1.24 -24.14 11.55
C GLU A 211 -1.38 -22.63 11.82
N SER A 212 -1.86 -22.29 13.02
CA SER A 212 -2.08 -20.90 13.45
C SER A 212 -0.86 -20.00 13.23
N GLY A 213 0.34 -20.53 13.46
CA GLY A 213 1.59 -19.78 13.52
C GLY A 213 1.72 -18.93 14.79
N GLU A 214 2.86 -18.26 14.91
CA GLU A 214 3.12 -17.32 15.99
C GLU A 214 2.66 -15.91 15.59
N LYS A 215 1.94 -15.24 16.49
CA LYS A 215 1.50 -13.87 16.23
C LYS A 215 2.71 -12.94 16.15
N TYR A 216 2.89 -12.30 15.01
CA TYR A 216 3.92 -11.28 14.85
C TYR A 216 3.63 -10.06 15.74
N ILE A 217 4.58 -9.70 16.59
CA ILE A 217 4.53 -8.51 17.43
C ILE A 217 5.48 -7.48 16.84
N ARG A 218 4.92 -6.35 16.42
CA ARG A 218 5.68 -5.23 15.86
C ARG A 218 6.48 -4.54 16.95
N HIS A 219 7.76 -4.32 16.65
CA HIS A 219 8.67 -3.48 17.42
C HIS A 219 9.18 -2.36 16.53
N ILE A 220 8.27 -1.47 16.14
CA ILE A 220 8.58 -0.33 15.27
C ILE A 220 9.01 0.85 16.15
N GLN A 221 10.15 1.44 15.83
CA GLN A 221 10.59 2.68 16.45
C GLN A 221 9.79 3.85 15.89
N GLU A 222 9.15 4.63 16.76
CA GLU A 222 8.48 5.86 16.36
C GLU A 222 9.47 6.86 15.74
N GLU A 223 9.00 7.64 14.76
CA GLU A 223 9.80 8.73 14.23
C GLU A 223 9.94 9.83 15.29
N PRO A 224 11.16 10.27 15.65
CA PRO A 224 11.34 11.40 16.56
C PRO A 224 10.69 12.65 15.97
N LYS A 225 10.11 13.48 16.85
CA LYS A 225 9.55 14.76 16.46
C LYS A 225 10.60 15.60 15.71
N GLN A 226 10.29 15.97 14.47
CA GLN A 226 11.11 16.90 13.70
C GLN A 226 11.11 18.29 14.35
N THR A 227 12.29 18.84 14.62
CA THR A 227 12.47 20.15 15.28
C THR A 227 13.00 21.25 14.36
N GLU A 228 13.44 20.90 13.16
CA GLU A 228 14.02 21.81 12.18
C GLU A 228 13.55 21.48 10.75
N SER A 229 13.56 22.47 9.87
CA SER A 229 13.28 22.24 8.45
C SER A 229 14.40 21.43 7.81
N ARG A 230 14.04 20.53 6.88
CA ARG A 230 14.98 19.72 6.11
C ARG A 230 14.76 20.01 4.64
N ARG A 231 15.84 20.22 3.89
CA ARG A 231 15.81 20.52 2.46
C ARG A 231 16.80 19.63 1.72
N LEU A 232 16.39 19.16 0.54
CA LEU A 232 17.24 18.44 -0.40
C LEU A 232 16.94 18.98 -1.81
N VAL A 233 17.99 19.25 -2.57
CA VAL A 233 17.91 19.60 -4.00
C VAL A 233 18.63 18.50 -4.76
N VAL A 234 17.98 17.96 -5.78
CA VAL A 234 18.51 16.88 -6.61
C VAL A 234 18.44 17.34 -8.06
N GLU A 235 19.59 17.39 -8.74
CA GLU A 235 19.68 17.68 -10.16
C GLU A 235 19.67 16.38 -10.97
N LYS A 236 18.76 16.27 -11.93
CA LYS A 236 18.59 15.12 -12.82
C LYS A 236 18.14 15.56 -14.21
N ASP A 237 18.34 14.69 -15.18
CA ASP A 237 17.77 14.83 -16.52
C ASP A 237 16.26 14.55 -16.48
N VAL A 238 15.47 15.61 -16.31
CA VAL A 238 14.01 15.55 -16.22
C VAL A 238 13.38 16.67 -17.05
N PRO A 239 12.15 16.47 -17.59
CA PRO A 239 11.52 17.46 -18.46
C PRO A 239 11.27 18.84 -17.83
N VAL A 240 10.94 18.89 -16.53
CA VAL A 240 10.67 20.12 -15.76
C VAL A 240 11.10 19.94 -14.31
N SER A 241 11.31 21.05 -13.61
CA SER A 241 11.52 20.99 -12.15
C SER A 241 10.23 20.58 -11.44
N VAL A 242 10.37 19.83 -10.35
CA VAL A 242 9.27 19.44 -9.46
C VAL A 242 9.64 19.81 -8.03
N ILE A 243 8.68 20.31 -7.28
CA ILE A 243 8.82 20.59 -5.84
C ILE A 243 7.95 19.62 -5.04
N PHE A 244 8.48 19.17 -3.91
CA PHE A 244 7.75 18.41 -2.89
C PHE A 244 7.92 19.10 -1.55
N LYS A 245 6.81 19.31 -0.83
CA LYS A 245 6.80 19.84 0.55
C LYS A 245 5.94 18.93 1.40
N ALA A 246 6.52 18.35 2.45
CA ALA A 246 5.83 17.38 3.30
C ALA A 246 5.82 17.80 4.77
N PHE A 247 4.72 17.46 5.45
CA PHE A 247 4.49 17.72 6.88
C PHE A 247 4.05 16.42 7.55
N HIS A 248 4.63 16.09 8.71
CA HIS A 248 4.15 14.96 9.49
C HIS A 248 2.73 15.20 10.02
N ILE A 249 1.87 14.18 9.85
CA ILE A 249 0.49 14.18 10.35
C ILE A 249 0.24 12.95 11.21
N ALA A 250 -0.88 12.96 11.93
CA ALA A 250 -1.29 11.81 12.73
C ALA A 250 -1.68 10.61 11.85
N ASN A 251 -1.60 9.41 12.41
CA ASN A 251 -2.05 8.18 11.75
C ASN A 251 -3.56 8.16 11.45
N ARG A 252 -3.98 7.26 10.56
CA ARG A 252 -5.35 7.15 10.04
C ARG A 252 -6.45 6.94 11.08
N THR A 253 -6.11 6.39 12.25
CA THR A 253 -7.10 6.15 13.33
C THR A 253 -7.25 7.33 14.29
N ASN A 254 -6.39 8.34 14.17
CA ASN A 254 -6.44 9.54 14.99
C ASN A 254 -7.47 10.54 14.41
N GLU A 255 -8.25 11.20 15.26
CA GLU A 255 -9.23 12.21 14.81
C GLU A 255 -8.59 13.35 13.98
N LYS A 256 -7.33 13.72 14.26
CA LYS A 256 -6.60 14.74 13.51
C LYS A 256 -6.30 14.34 12.07
N TYR A 257 -6.37 13.06 11.73
CA TYR A 257 -6.27 12.59 10.36
C TYR A 257 -7.35 13.20 9.47
N TYR A 258 -8.60 13.22 9.94
CA TYR A 258 -9.73 13.78 9.20
C TYR A 258 -9.63 15.29 9.01
N VAL A 259 -8.90 15.98 9.89
CA VAL A 259 -8.57 17.40 9.69
C VAL A 259 -7.62 17.56 8.50
N ALA A 260 -6.60 16.69 8.38
CA ALA A 260 -5.70 16.70 7.22
C ALA A 260 -6.45 16.34 5.92
N ASP A 261 -7.39 15.40 5.98
CA ASP A 261 -8.25 14.99 4.85
C ASP A 261 -9.04 16.18 4.28
N ILE A 262 -9.76 16.91 5.15
CA ILE A 262 -10.50 18.11 4.77
C ILE A 262 -9.57 19.21 4.25
N ILE A 263 -8.41 19.42 4.89
CA ILE A 263 -7.40 20.38 4.40
C ILE A 263 -6.98 20.04 2.98
N THR A 264 -6.69 18.77 2.68
CA THR A 264 -6.24 18.37 1.34
C THR A 264 -7.33 18.56 0.29
N GLU A 265 -8.60 18.31 0.63
CA GLU A 265 -9.74 18.57 -0.26
C GLU A 265 -9.89 20.06 -0.59
N ILE A 266 -9.81 20.95 0.40
CA ILE A 266 -9.88 22.41 0.18
C ILE A 266 -8.69 22.90 -0.66
N MET A 267 -7.50 22.37 -0.39
CA MET A 267 -6.28 22.80 -1.06
C MET A 267 -6.19 22.29 -2.49
N SER A 268 -6.70 21.09 -2.80
CA SER A 268 -6.45 20.44 -4.10
C SER A 268 -7.57 19.52 -4.64
N GLY A 269 -8.75 19.45 -4.02
CA GLY A 269 -9.85 18.53 -4.37
C GLY A 269 -10.49 18.73 -5.74
N GLY A 270 -10.05 19.73 -6.51
CA GLY A 270 -10.51 19.93 -7.87
C GLY A 270 -10.21 21.32 -8.41
N LYS A 271 -10.87 21.70 -9.50
CA LYS A 271 -10.63 22.99 -10.16
C LYS A 271 -11.08 24.19 -9.31
N SER A 272 -11.96 24.02 -8.33
CA SER A 272 -12.34 25.10 -7.40
C SER A 272 -11.38 25.25 -6.21
N SER A 273 -10.41 24.34 -6.06
CA SER A 273 -9.50 24.33 -4.93
C SER A 273 -8.54 25.53 -4.91
N ARG A 274 -8.05 25.87 -3.72
CA ARG A 274 -7.20 27.04 -3.51
C ARG A 274 -5.92 27.00 -4.34
N LEU A 275 -5.19 25.88 -4.33
CA LEU A 275 -3.94 25.77 -5.07
C LEU A 275 -4.17 25.85 -6.59
N TYR A 276 -5.26 25.25 -7.09
CA TYR A 276 -5.58 25.33 -8.51
C TYR A 276 -5.94 26.76 -8.94
N GLN A 277 -6.87 27.42 -8.23
CA GLN A 277 -7.29 28.78 -8.58
C GLN A 277 -6.09 29.73 -8.54
N GLU A 278 -5.31 29.71 -7.46
CA GLU A 278 -4.23 30.66 -7.28
C GLU A 278 -3.00 30.33 -8.14
N LEU A 279 -2.50 29.10 -8.08
CA LEU A 279 -1.14 28.78 -8.56
C LEU A 279 -1.09 28.13 -9.94
N VAL A 280 -2.25 27.78 -10.51
CA VAL A 280 -2.38 27.22 -11.87
C VAL A 280 -3.16 28.15 -12.78
N LYS A 281 -4.25 28.77 -12.29
CA LYS A 281 -5.14 29.58 -13.12
C LYS A 281 -4.83 31.07 -13.07
N ASP A 282 -4.84 31.68 -11.89
CA ASP A 282 -4.78 33.15 -11.75
C ASP A 282 -3.33 33.66 -11.75
N ASN A 283 -2.42 33.01 -11.03
CA ASN A 283 -0.99 33.26 -11.02
C ASN A 283 -0.23 31.98 -11.43
N PRO A 284 -0.17 31.65 -12.73
CA PRO A 284 0.33 30.38 -13.20
C PRO A 284 1.83 30.23 -12.91
N LEU A 285 2.16 29.43 -11.89
CA LEU A 285 3.52 29.03 -11.54
C LEU A 285 3.76 27.54 -11.81
N PHE A 286 2.68 26.75 -11.76
CA PHE A 286 2.68 25.31 -11.92
C PHE A 286 1.84 24.89 -13.11
N SER A 287 2.27 23.85 -13.83
CA SER A 287 1.42 23.16 -14.80
C SER A 287 0.41 22.22 -14.12
N GLN A 288 0.80 21.70 -12.96
CA GLN A 288 0.00 20.87 -12.07
C GLN A 288 0.55 21.04 -10.65
N ILE A 289 -0.34 21.15 -9.68
CA ILE A 289 -0.01 21.14 -8.25
C ILE A 289 -1.09 20.36 -7.51
N ASP A 290 -0.65 19.48 -6.61
CA ASP A 290 -1.50 18.59 -5.84
C ASP A 290 -1.18 18.72 -4.36
N CYS A 291 -2.20 18.57 -3.51
CA CYS A 291 -2.08 18.48 -2.06
C CYS A 291 -2.88 17.27 -1.57
N TYR A 292 -2.20 16.30 -0.97
CA TYR A 292 -2.80 15.06 -0.49
C TYR A 292 -2.14 14.60 0.80
N HIS A 293 -2.71 13.58 1.44
CA HIS A 293 -2.17 13.02 2.67
C HIS A 293 -2.09 11.49 2.60
N THR A 294 -1.18 10.89 3.36
CA THR A 294 -0.99 9.44 3.38
C THR A 294 -1.94 8.78 4.38
N GLY A 295 -2.71 7.77 3.94
CA GLY A 295 -3.64 7.00 4.77
C GLY A 295 -2.99 5.86 5.58
N SER A 296 -1.88 6.17 6.26
CA SER A 296 -0.99 5.20 6.90
C SER A 296 -1.47 4.74 8.29
N VAL A 297 -1.11 3.51 8.67
CA VAL A 297 -1.39 2.97 10.03
C VAL A 297 -0.55 3.65 11.10
N GLU A 298 0.71 3.99 10.78
CA GLU A 298 1.55 4.85 11.61
C GLU A 298 1.41 6.31 11.19
N ASN A 299 2.08 7.24 11.89
CA ASN A 299 2.04 8.66 11.56
C ASN A 299 2.48 8.90 10.10
N GLY A 300 1.65 9.64 9.36
CA GLY A 300 1.77 9.84 7.92
C GLY A 300 2.39 11.18 7.53
N LEU A 301 2.22 11.53 6.25
CA LEU A 301 2.59 12.82 5.67
C LEU A 301 1.37 13.49 5.03
N LEU A 302 1.27 14.80 5.15
CA LEU A 302 0.59 15.67 4.20
C LEU A 302 1.65 16.18 3.22
N VAL A 303 1.39 16.08 1.93
CA VAL A 303 2.34 16.39 0.86
C VAL A 303 1.71 17.36 -0.13
N VAL A 304 2.43 18.44 -0.42
CA VAL A 304 2.20 19.29 -1.58
C VAL A 304 3.26 18.96 -2.62
N GLU A 305 2.85 18.59 -3.82
CA GLU A 305 3.75 18.36 -4.94
C GLU A 305 3.33 19.17 -6.17
N GLY A 306 4.28 19.67 -6.96
CA GLY A 306 3.94 20.47 -8.12
C GLY A 306 5.02 20.51 -9.19
N LYS A 307 4.59 20.51 -10.46
CA LYS A 307 5.43 20.64 -11.64
C LYS A 307 5.53 22.10 -12.06
N LEU A 308 6.74 22.65 -12.06
CA LEU A 308 6.98 24.06 -12.31
C LEU A 308 6.85 24.37 -13.81
N LEU A 309 6.35 25.57 -14.13
CA LEU A 309 6.45 26.12 -15.49
C LEU A 309 7.90 26.58 -15.78
N PRO A 310 8.32 26.64 -17.06
CA PRO A 310 9.73 26.90 -17.42
C PRO A 310 10.37 28.17 -16.85
N ASN A 311 9.59 29.21 -16.54
CA ASN A 311 10.09 30.49 -16.02
C ASN A 311 9.95 30.63 -14.50
N THR A 312 9.56 29.56 -13.81
CA THR A 312 9.34 29.55 -12.35
C THR A 312 10.56 28.97 -11.66
N THR A 313 11.17 29.71 -10.74
CA THR A 313 12.25 29.19 -9.89
C THR A 313 11.68 28.36 -8.74
N PRO A 314 12.39 27.34 -8.22
CA PRO A 314 11.98 26.60 -7.03
C PRO A 314 11.69 27.48 -5.82
N GLU A 315 12.44 28.57 -5.63
CA GLU A 315 12.27 29.51 -4.53
C GLU A 315 10.94 30.29 -4.65
N ASN A 316 10.60 30.75 -5.86
CA ASN A 316 9.34 31.45 -6.10
C ASN A 316 8.15 30.49 -5.95
N ALA A 317 8.28 29.26 -6.46
CA ALA A 317 7.28 28.21 -6.31
C ALA A 317 7.02 27.89 -4.84
N GLU A 318 8.09 27.70 -4.04
CA GLU A 318 7.98 27.42 -2.61
C GLU A 318 7.33 28.58 -1.85
N ALA A 319 7.77 29.82 -2.11
CA ALA A 319 7.21 30.99 -1.45
C ALA A 319 5.70 31.14 -1.73
N ALA A 320 5.27 30.85 -2.97
CA ALA A 320 3.85 30.89 -3.34
C ALA A 320 3.03 29.79 -2.64
N ILE A 321 3.57 28.58 -2.54
CA ILE A 321 2.96 27.49 -1.75
C ILE A 321 2.81 27.92 -0.28
N ASP A 322 3.86 28.52 0.31
CA ASP A 322 3.85 28.94 1.71
C ASP A 322 2.82 30.04 1.98
N ILE A 323 2.58 30.95 1.03
CA ILE A 323 1.51 31.95 1.13
C ILE A 323 0.14 31.27 1.23
N GLU A 324 -0.16 30.29 0.36
CA GLU A 324 -1.43 29.58 0.41
C GLU A 324 -1.61 28.74 1.67
N LEU A 325 -0.55 28.05 2.10
CA LEU A 325 -0.53 27.30 3.37
C LEU A 325 -0.67 28.22 4.59
N ASP A 326 -0.21 29.47 4.51
CA ASP A 326 -0.41 30.43 5.60
C ASP A 326 -1.81 31.04 5.60
N LYS A 327 -2.45 31.22 4.44
CA LYS A 327 -3.85 31.65 4.34
C LYS A 327 -4.77 30.68 5.06
N ILE A 328 -4.62 29.37 4.88
CA ILE A 328 -5.46 28.37 5.56
C ILE A 328 -5.22 28.30 7.07
N LYS A 329 -4.02 28.64 7.55
CA LYS A 329 -3.73 28.72 8.99
C LYS A 329 -4.35 29.97 9.65
N LYS A 330 -4.42 31.09 8.92
CA LYS A 330 -4.77 32.41 9.46
C LYS A 330 -6.23 32.80 9.24
N HIS A 331 -6.89 32.22 8.24
CA HIS A 331 -8.26 32.56 7.87
C HIS A 331 -9.18 31.35 8.01
N PHE A 332 -10.45 31.62 8.30
CA PHE A 332 -11.48 30.58 8.31
C PHE A 332 -11.69 30.03 6.90
N VAL A 333 -12.05 28.74 6.85
CA VAL A 333 -12.59 28.09 5.67
C VAL A 333 -14.06 28.53 5.53
N LEU A 334 -14.46 28.96 4.34
CA LEU A 334 -15.84 29.36 4.07
C LEU A 334 -16.71 28.12 3.78
N ASP A 335 -17.99 28.18 4.10
CA ASP A 335 -18.95 27.10 3.81
C ASP A 335 -19.03 26.75 2.31
N SER A 336 -18.65 27.67 1.42
CA SER A 336 -18.60 27.44 -0.03
C SER A 336 -17.38 26.62 -0.49
N GLU A 337 -16.42 26.39 0.38
CA GLU A 337 -15.17 25.66 0.10
C GLU A 337 -15.19 24.22 0.62
N THR A 338 -16.24 23.84 1.36
CA THR A 338 -16.52 22.49 1.87
C THR A 338 -17.74 21.90 1.17
#